data_AF-A0A8T3SE68-F1
#
_entry.id   AF-A0A8T3SE68-F1
#
_cell.length_a   1.000
_cell.length_b   1.000
_cell.length_c   1.000
_cell.angle_alpha   90.00
_cell.angle_beta   90.00
_cell.angle_gamma   90.00
#
_symmetry.space_group_name_H-M   'P 1'
#
loop_
_entity.id
_entity.type
_entity.pdbx_description
1 polymer ?
#
loop_
_entity_poly.entity_id
_entity_poly.type
_entity_poly.pdbx_seq_one_letter_code
_entity_poly.pdbx_strand_id
1 'polypeptide(L)'
;MSPAKRRYSADPDETAFSLHVTSTLFPQLPRDDLAAFRLILLLGIGAVVTLAVLGLFPVAVVAAAALVPLVMVTYLYDVDLYEDEPLRVYALTLAWGTAAGAAMGLFLRATVESDPLGPGPDATFIVLRGVAVPLLSVALMLVGPLVLLPYRRFNDVLDGASFGATSAVAFVGAQVVAQSIDLFGAGLRPGGDSLLWIARLLTHGVALPLVTAGAVGAICGALWLRYQAPVRDRTRLGPLGAPVVAFLAGASLFVAATLALLLLREILALVVVTALALVALIWLRMVIHLGLLQESMEIPVGDAIVCTNCHHTTLTHTFCGNCGVALRALPKDARHPGAVTPAGP
;
A
#
# COMPACT_ATOMS: atom_id res chain seq x y z
N MET A 1 4.27 23.84 33.45
CA MET A 1 3.23 23.48 32.46
C MET A 1 3.82 22.42 31.55
N SER A 2 3.30 21.19 31.59
CA SER A 2 3.77 20.08 30.77
C SER A 2 3.45 20.35 29.30
N PRO A 3 4.38 20.15 28.36
CA PRO A 3 4.05 20.25 26.96
C PRO A 3 3.08 19.11 26.64
N ALA A 4 1.88 19.50 26.20
CA ALA A 4 0.83 18.59 25.77
C ALA A 4 1.41 17.57 24.78
N LYS A 5 1.05 16.29 24.96
CA LYS A 5 1.23 15.22 23.98
C LYS A 5 0.63 15.67 22.64
N ARG A 6 1.41 16.35 21.80
CA ARG A 6 1.09 16.46 20.37
C ARG A 6 1.16 15.03 19.85
N ARG A 7 0.02 14.51 19.40
CA ARG A 7 -0.05 13.21 18.73
C ARG A 7 0.68 13.39 17.41
N TYR A 8 1.86 12.79 17.27
CA TYR A 8 2.56 12.73 16.00
C TYR A 8 1.74 11.82 15.06
N SER A 9 1.38 12.32 13.89
CA SER A 9 0.67 11.63 12.81
C SER A 9 1.45 11.81 11.51
N ALA A 10 1.29 10.88 10.56
CA ALA A 10 1.98 10.96 9.26
C ALA A 10 1.64 12.26 8.47
N ASP A 11 0.47 12.86 8.74
CA ASP A 11 0.16 14.23 8.36
C ASP A 11 -0.26 15.01 9.63
N PRO A 12 0.44 16.10 10.02
CA PRO A 12 0.25 16.79 11.30
C PRO A 12 -1.13 17.44 11.48
N ASP A 13 -1.89 17.66 10.40
CA ASP A 13 -3.25 18.22 10.46
C ASP A 13 -4.35 17.12 10.46
N GLU A 14 -3.96 15.86 10.29
CA GLU A 14 -4.88 14.71 10.19
C GLU A 14 -4.75 13.78 11.40
N THR A 15 -5.89 13.29 11.90
CA THR A 15 -5.87 12.26 12.95
C THR A 15 -5.50 10.90 12.35
N ALA A 16 -4.87 10.01 13.13
CA ALA A 16 -4.48 8.66 12.69
C ALA A 16 -5.64 7.79 12.16
N PHE A 17 -6.90 8.20 12.37
CA PHE A 17 -8.11 7.54 11.90
C PHE A 17 -8.85 8.30 10.80
N SER A 18 -8.35 9.45 10.36
CA SER A 18 -8.99 10.19 9.26
C SER A 18 -8.65 9.56 7.91
N LEU A 19 -9.70 9.35 7.11
CA LEU A 19 -9.69 8.58 5.88
C LEU A 19 -9.62 9.51 4.68
N HIS A 20 -8.41 9.71 4.15
CA HIS A 20 -8.22 10.26 2.81
C HIS A 20 -7.46 9.20 2.01
N VAL A 21 -8.11 8.65 0.98
CA VAL A 21 -7.56 7.54 0.16
C VAL A 21 -6.18 7.91 -0.40
N THR A 22 -6.00 9.16 -0.80
CA THR A 22 -4.72 9.70 -1.29
C THR A 22 -3.67 9.81 -0.18
N SER A 23 -3.93 10.48 0.96
CA SER A 23 -2.90 10.60 2.02
C SER A 23 -2.57 9.26 2.70
N THR A 24 -3.43 8.24 2.52
CA THR A 24 -3.23 6.89 3.04
C THR A 24 -2.32 6.05 2.15
N LEU A 25 -2.54 6.11 0.83
CA LEU A 25 -1.70 5.42 -0.15
C LEU A 25 -0.35 6.12 -0.33
N PHE A 26 -0.33 7.44 -0.12
CA PHE A 26 0.76 8.32 -0.54
C PHE A 26 1.20 9.27 0.58
N PRO A 27 1.83 8.76 1.65
CA PRO A 27 2.17 9.55 2.83
C PRO A 27 3.33 10.53 2.61
N GLN A 28 4.17 10.32 1.59
CA GLN A 28 5.37 11.12 1.34
C GLN A 28 5.16 12.30 0.37
N LEU A 29 4.01 12.38 -0.30
CA LEU A 29 3.78 13.42 -1.30
C LEU A 29 3.53 14.79 -0.64
N PRO A 30 4.20 15.87 -1.10
CA PRO A 30 3.84 17.24 -0.78
C PRO A 30 2.34 17.48 -1.01
N ARG A 31 1.71 18.31 -0.18
CA ARG A 31 0.25 18.54 -0.21
C ARG A 31 -0.27 19.00 -1.58
N ASP A 32 0.58 19.68 -2.35
CA ASP A 32 0.27 20.15 -3.69
C ASP A 32 0.14 18.97 -4.70
N ASP A 33 0.92 17.90 -4.51
CA ASP A 33 0.90 16.74 -5.40
C ASP A 33 -0.24 15.75 -5.07
N LEU A 34 -0.72 15.73 -3.82
CA LEU A 34 -1.92 14.95 -3.44
C LEU A 34 -3.17 15.35 -4.24
N ALA A 35 -3.29 16.64 -4.59
CA ALA A 35 -4.38 17.13 -5.44
C ALA A 35 -4.23 16.63 -6.89
N ALA A 36 -3.01 16.56 -7.41
CA ALA A 36 -2.71 16.02 -8.74
C ALA A 36 -3.05 14.52 -8.83
N PHE A 37 -2.65 13.72 -7.84
CA PHE A 37 -2.99 12.28 -7.78
C PHE A 37 -4.50 12.04 -7.69
N ARG A 38 -5.22 12.84 -6.90
CA ARG A 38 -6.68 12.79 -6.84
C ARG A 38 -7.30 13.11 -8.20
N LEU A 39 -6.78 14.11 -8.90
CA LEU A 39 -7.25 14.49 -10.23
C LEU A 39 -6.99 13.39 -11.26
N ILE A 40 -5.80 12.77 -11.25
CA ILE A 40 -5.47 11.63 -12.12
C ILE A 40 -6.43 10.47 -11.88
N LEU A 41 -6.69 10.11 -10.62
CA LEU A 41 -7.63 9.04 -10.28
C LEU A 41 -9.05 9.37 -10.73
N LEU A 42 -9.53 10.60 -10.49
CA LEU A 42 -10.87 11.03 -10.92
C LEU A 42 -11.02 11.04 -12.45
N LEU A 43 -10.01 11.56 -13.16
CA LEU A 43 -10.00 11.55 -14.62
C LEU A 43 -9.96 10.12 -15.18
N GLY A 44 -9.16 9.25 -14.58
CA GLY A 44 -9.08 7.84 -14.97
C GLY A 44 -10.39 7.09 -14.75
N ILE A 45 -11.03 7.27 -13.58
CA ILE A 45 -12.38 6.72 -13.31
C ILE A 45 -13.39 7.29 -14.31
N GLY A 46 -13.35 8.61 -14.56
CA GLY A 46 -14.21 9.28 -15.54
C GLY A 46 -14.03 8.71 -16.95
N ALA A 47 -12.79 8.43 -17.37
CA ALA A 47 -12.49 7.82 -18.65
C ALA A 47 -13.07 6.39 -18.75
N VAL A 48 -12.89 5.56 -17.72
CA VAL A 48 -13.46 4.20 -17.67
C VAL A 48 -14.99 4.23 -17.75
N VAL A 49 -15.63 5.11 -16.98
CA VAL A 49 -17.10 5.29 -17.01
C VAL A 49 -17.57 5.76 -18.38
N THR A 50 -16.85 6.71 -18.99
CA THR A 50 -17.19 7.21 -20.33
C THR A 50 -17.09 6.10 -21.38
N LEU A 51 -16.02 5.30 -21.36
CA LEU A 51 -15.85 4.15 -22.25
C LEU A 51 -16.97 3.12 -22.05
N ALA A 52 -17.39 2.86 -20.81
CA ALA A 52 -18.49 1.96 -20.49
C ALA A 52 -19.84 2.47 -21.04
N VAL A 53 -20.13 3.77 -20.89
CA VAL A 53 -21.35 4.39 -21.42
C VAL A 53 -21.38 4.39 -22.96
N LEU A 54 -20.22 4.55 -23.61
CA LEU A 54 -20.08 4.42 -25.07
C LEU A 54 -20.21 2.96 -25.56
N GLY A 55 -20.28 2.02 -24.63
CA GLY A 55 -20.37 0.58 -24.86
C GLY A 55 -19.05 -0.06 -25.30
N LEU A 56 -17.91 0.62 -25.17
CA LEU A 56 -16.59 0.12 -25.55
C LEU A 56 -15.99 -0.76 -24.45
N PHE A 57 -16.67 -1.86 -24.13
CA PHE A 57 -16.39 -2.65 -22.92
C PHE A 57 -14.98 -3.27 -22.89
N PRO A 58 -14.43 -3.87 -23.96
CA PRO A 58 -13.07 -4.42 -23.92
C PRO A 58 -12.02 -3.35 -23.63
N VAL A 59 -12.18 -2.16 -24.21
CA VAL A 59 -11.29 -1.01 -23.97
C VAL A 59 -11.46 -0.50 -22.54
N ALA A 60 -12.69 -0.41 -22.05
CA ALA A 60 -12.99 0.00 -20.68
C ALA A 60 -12.37 -0.96 -19.65
N VAL A 61 -12.39 -2.27 -19.90
CA VAL A 61 -11.78 -3.28 -19.02
C VAL A 61 -10.26 -3.09 -18.95
N VAL A 62 -9.58 -2.92 -20.09
CA VAL A 62 -8.12 -2.68 -20.11
C VAL A 62 -7.78 -1.38 -19.40
N ALA A 63 -8.52 -0.31 -19.68
CA ALA A 63 -8.33 0.98 -19.03
C ALA A 63 -8.53 0.87 -17.50
N ALA A 64 -9.57 0.16 -17.07
CA ALA A 64 -9.86 -0.06 -15.65
C ALA A 64 -8.78 -0.91 -14.98
N ALA A 65 -8.33 -1.98 -15.63
CA ALA A 65 -7.28 -2.86 -15.10
C ALA A 65 -5.92 -2.16 -15.01
N ALA A 66 -5.62 -1.22 -15.92
CA ALA A 66 -4.38 -0.46 -15.94
C ALA A 66 -4.41 0.78 -15.03
N LEU A 67 -5.59 1.28 -14.66
CA LEU A 67 -5.75 2.54 -13.93
C LEU A 67 -4.96 2.57 -12.61
N VAL A 68 -5.24 1.65 -11.68
CA VAL A 68 -4.58 1.63 -10.37
C VAL A 68 -3.08 1.29 -10.49
N PRO A 69 -2.64 0.32 -11.32
CA PRO A 69 -1.21 0.09 -11.55
C PRO A 69 -0.48 1.34 -12.08
N LEU A 70 -1.08 2.08 -13.01
CA LEU A 70 -0.47 3.27 -13.58
C LEU A 70 -0.39 4.41 -12.57
N VAL A 71 -1.43 4.58 -11.74
CA VAL A 71 -1.39 5.51 -10.60
C VAL A 71 -0.28 5.11 -9.60
N MET A 72 -0.08 3.81 -9.36
CA MET A 72 1.00 3.34 -8.49
C MET A 72 2.39 3.61 -9.10
N VAL A 73 2.58 3.34 -10.40
CA VAL A 73 3.86 3.61 -11.08
C VAL A 73 4.17 5.11 -11.11
N THR A 74 3.18 5.95 -11.33
CA THR A 74 3.37 7.42 -11.29
C THR A 74 3.73 7.90 -9.89
N TYR A 75 3.12 7.32 -8.84
CA TYR A 75 3.52 7.59 -7.46
C TYR A 75 4.98 7.23 -7.20
N LEU A 76 5.38 6.01 -7.56
CA LEU A 76 6.74 5.55 -7.34
C LEU A 76 7.75 6.41 -8.11
N TYR A 77 7.43 6.83 -9.33
CA TYR A 77 8.30 7.71 -10.11
C TYR A 77 8.50 9.08 -9.44
N ASP A 78 7.46 9.62 -8.81
CA ASP A 78 7.52 10.93 -8.15
C ASP A 78 8.25 10.85 -6.80
N VAL A 79 8.07 9.76 -6.05
CA VAL A 79 8.75 9.51 -4.77
C VAL A 79 10.23 9.17 -4.95
N ASP A 80 10.57 8.34 -5.96
CA ASP A 80 11.96 7.96 -6.29
C ASP A 80 12.81 9.16 -6.75
N LEU A 81 12.19 10.31 -7.05
CA LEU A 81 12.92 11.56 -7.27
C LEU A 81 13.65 12.06 -6.00
N TYR A 82 13.27 11.57 -4.81
CA TYR A 82 13.75 12.07 -3.52
C TYR A 82 14.70 11.12 -2.77
N GLU A 83 14.70 9.83 -3.07
CA GLU A 83 15.63 8.84 -2.52
C GLU A 83 16.29 8.10 -3.69
N ASP A 84 17.63 8.09 -3.77
CA ASP A 84 18.41 7.43 -4.85
C ASP A 84 18.25 5.89 -4.82
N GLU A 85 17.03 5.39 -4.94
CA GLU A 85 16.69 3.98 -5.04
C GLU A 85 16.70 3.54 -6.52
N PRO A 86 17.02 2.27 -6.80
CA PRO A 86 17.05 1.81 -8.17
C PRO A 86 15.61 1.50 -8.62
N LEU A 87 15.02 2.36 -9.47
CA LEU A 87 13.81 2.10 -10.29
C LEU A 87 13.68 0.65 -10.80
N ARG A 88 14.81 -0.03 -11.01
CA ARG A 88 14.90 -1.45 -11.39
C ARG A 88 14.17 -2.38 -10.42
N VAL A 89 14.19 -2.12 -9.12
CA VAL A 89 13.57 -2.99 -8.11
C VAL A 89 12.07 -2.82 -8.13
N TYR A 90 11.57 -1.59 -8.21
CA TYR A 90 10.15 -1.31 -8.46
C TYR A 90 9.68 -1.91 -9.80
N ALA A 91 10.48 -1.78 -10.86
CA ALA A 91 10.18 -2.42 -12.14
C ALA A 91 10.15 -3.95 -12.05
N LEU A 92 11.03 -4.57 -11.25
CA LEU A 92 11.05 -6.01 -11.05
C LEU A 92 9.86 -6.50 -10.23
N THR A 93 9.47 -5.78 -9.17
CA THR A 93 8.27 -6.13 -8.38
C THR A 93 6.99 -5.97 -9.20
N LEU A 94 6.91 -4.90 -10.00
CA LEU A 94 5.84 -4.71 -10.98
C LEU A 94 5.82 -5.83 -12.03
N ALA A 95 6.98 -6.19 -12.59
CA ALA A 95 7.09 -7.25 -13.58
C ALA A 95 6.71 -8.62 -13.02
N TRP A 96 7.13 -8.93 -11.79
CA TRP A 96 6.71 -10.14 -11.08
C TRP A 96 5.20 -10.19 -10.89
N GLY A 97 4.61 -9.12 -10.33
CA GLY A 97 3.16 -9.05 -10.13
C GLY A 97 2.41 -9.25 -11.45
N THR A 98 2.83 -8.54 -12.50
CA THR A 98 2.23 -8.65 -13.84
C THR A 98 2.34 -10.07 -14.41
N ALA A 99 3.52 -10.69 -14.35
CA ALA A 99 3.75 -12.03 -14.89
C ALA A 99 2.96 -13.09 -14.09
N ALA A 100 3.00 -13.04 -12.77
CA ALA A 100 2.28 -13.97 -11.90
C ALA A 100 0.75 -13.82 -12.04
N GLY A 101 0.26 -12.58 -12.15
CA GLY A 101 -1.16 -12.29 -12.35
C GLY A 101 -1.66 -12.76 -13.71
N ALA A 102 -0.90 -12.52 -14.78
CA ALA A 102 -1.21 -13.02 -16.11
C ALA A 102 -1.22 -14.56 -16.14
N ALA A 103 -0.20 -15.20 -15.55
CA ALA A 103 -0.12 -16.66 -15.46
C ALA A 103 -1.30 -17.25 -14.69
N MET A 104 -1.66 -16.67 -13.55
CA MET A 104 -2.83 -17.08 -12.77
C MET A 104 -4.13 -16.89 -13.56
N GLY A 105 -4.31 -15.73 -14.20
CA GLY A 105 -5.50 -15.44 -14.99
C GLY A 105 -5.70 -16.40 -16.15
N LEU A 106 -4.61 -16.72 -16.88
CA LEU A 106 -4.63 -17.71 -17.97
C LEU A 106 -4.88 -19.13 -17.45
N PHE A 107 -4.27 -19.50 -16.32
CA PHE A 107 -4.48 -20.81 -15.69
C PHE A 107 -5.94 -21.00 -15.28
N LEU A 108 -6.54 -20.02 -14.62
CA LEU A 108 -7.94 -20.06 -14.20
C LEU A 108 -8.90 -20.15 -15.39
N ARG A 109 -8.59 -19.43 -16.47
CA ARG A 109 -9.36 -19.50 -17.72
C ARG A 109 -9.31 -20.89 -18.35
N ALA A 110 -8.16 -21.56 -18.32
CA ALA A 110 -7.99 -22.88 -18.95
C ALA A 110 -8.55 -24.04 -18.12
N THR A 111 -8.71 -23.88 -16.81
CA THR A 111 -9.01 -24.99 -15.88
C THR A 111 -10.36 -24.87 -15.17
N VAL A 112 -10.92 -23.66 -15.07
CA VAL A 112 -12.14 -23.38 -14.31
C VAL A 112 -13.22 -22.90 -15.29
N GLU A 113 -13.72 -23.82 -16.10
CA GLU A 113 -14.89 -23.57 -16.95
C GLU A 113 -16.15 -23.60 -16.07
N SER A 114 -17.00 -22.59 -16.22
CA SER A 114 -18.30 -22.57 -15.53
C SER A 114 -19.28 -23.31 -16.44
N ASP A 115 -19.72 -24.51 -16.08
CA ASP A 115 -20.76 -25.20 -16.85
C ASP A 115 -22.05 -24.36 -16.81
N PRO A 116 -22.46 -23.70 -17.92
CA PRO A 116 -23.56 -22.72 -17.89
C PRO A 116 -24.94 -23.38 -17.68
N LEU A 117 -25.02 -24.71 -17.84
CA LEU A 117 -26.24 -25.51 -17.79
C LEU A 117 -26.35 -26.33 -16.49
N GLY A 118 -25.36 -26.22 -15.59
CA GLY A 118 -25.31 -26.93 -14.32
C GLY A 118 -26.14 -26.28 -13.19
N PRO A 119 -26.51 -27.03 -12.14
CA PRO A 119 -27.31 -26.54 -11.02
C PRO A 119 -26.48 -25.62 -10.10
N GLY A 120 -26.44 -24.32 -10.38
CA GLY A 120 -25.80 -23.31 -9.53
C GLY A 120 -24.30 -23.54 -9.28
N PRO A 121 -23.64 -22.67 -8.52
CA PRO A 121 -22.24 -22.86 -8.18
C PRO A 121 -22.10 -24.04 -7.19
N ASP A 122 -21.47 -25.13 -7.64
CA ASP A 122 -21.13 -26.27 -6.79
C ASP A 122 -20.28 -25.82 -5.58
N ALA A 123 -20.42 -26.51 -4.44
CA ALA A 123 -19.64 -26.21 -3.24
C ALA A 123 -18.12 -26.26 -3.53
N THR A 124 -17.70 -27.20 -4.39
CA THR A 124 -16.32 -27.32 -4.88
C THR A 124 -15.87 -26.05 -5.60
N PHE A 125 -16.72 -25.49 -6.46
CA PHE A 125 -16.43 -24.26 -7.20
C PHE A 125 -16.29 -23.05 -6.26
N ILE A 126 -17.16 -22.94 -5.26
CA ILE A 126 -17.10 -21.86 -4.26
C ILE A 126 -15.81 -21.95 -3.44
N VAL A 127 -15.44 -23.14 -2.97
CA VAL A 127 -14.21 -23.33 -2.19
C VAL A 127 -12.98 -23.07 -3.05
N LEU A 128 -12.93 -23.60 -4.28
CA LEU A 128 -11.79 -23.41 -5.17
C LEU A 128 -11.64 -21.93 -5.55
N ARG A 129 -12.69 -21.31 -6.10
CA ARG A 129 -12.63 -19.95 -6.66
C ARG A 129 -12.70 -18.86 -5.59
N GLY A 130 -13.42 -19.11 -4.51
CA GLY A 130 -13.62 -18.15 -3.42
C GLY A 130 -12.60 -18.22 -2.30
N VAL A 131 -11.87 -19.34 -2.15
CA VAL A 131 -10.90 -19.52 -1.05
C VAL A 131 -9.52 -19.95 -1.57
N ALA A 132 -9.41 -21.07 -2.29
CA ALA A 132 -8.09 -21.58 -2.67
C ALA A 132 -7.34 -20.63 -3.62
N VAL A 133 -8.02 -20.12 -4.64
CA VAL A 133 -7.47 -19.17 -5.62
C VAL A 133 -7.00 -17.85 -4.99
N PRO A 134 -7.80 -17.14 -4.17
CA PRO A 134 -7.32 -15.91 -3.53
C PRO A 134 -6.17 -16.16 -2.55
N LEU A 135 -6.16 -17.28 -1.82
CA LEU A 135 -5.04 -17.64 -0.94
C LEU A 135 -3.75 -17.86 -1.74
N LEU A 136 -3.82 -18.61 -2.84
CA LEU A 136 -2.68 -18.83 -3.74
C LEU A 136 -2.22 -17.52 -4.39
N SER A 137 -3.16 -16.65 -4.75
CA SER A 137 -2.86 -15.33 -5.33
C SER A 137 -2.13 -14.44 -4.33
N VAL A 138 -2.57 -14.37 -3.07
CA VAL A 138 -1.85 -13.62 -2.02
C VAL A 138 -0.45 -14.18 -1.81
N ALA A 139 -0.30 -15.51 -1.80
CA ALA A 139 1.02 -16.13 -1.70
C ALA A 139 1.92 -15.70 -2.86
N LEU A 140 1.44 -15.76 -4.12
CA LEU A 140 2.18 -15.33 -5.30
C LEU A 140 2.53 -13.84 -5.29
N MET A 141 1.60 -12.97 -4.86
CA MET A 141 1.83 -11.54 -4.71
C MET A 141 2.96 -11.25 -3.70
N LEU A 142 3.07 -12.04 -2.64
CA LEU A 142 4.10 -11.89 -1.61
C LEU A 142 5.47 -12.41 -2.02
N VAL A 143 5.57 -13.39 -2.93
CA VAL A 143 6.87 -13.97 -3.34
C VAL A 143 7.84 -12.88 -3.82
N GLY A 144 7.39 -12.01 -4.73
CA GLY A 144 8.23 -10.97 -5.32
C GLY A 144 8.87 -10.05 -4.28
N PRO A 145 8.06 -9.37 -3.44
CA PRO A 145 8.57 -8.56 -2.33
C PRO A 145 9.46 -9.35 -1.38
N LEU A 146 9.07 -10.56 -0.95
CA LEU A 146 9.82 -11.35 0.03
C LEU A 146 11.25 -11.69 -0.39
N VAL A 147 11.54 -11.75 -1.69
CA VAL A 147 12.92 -11.92 -2.20
C VAL A 147 13.81 -10.71 -1.83
N LEU A 148 13.23 -9.53 -1.66
CA LEU A 148 13.93 -8.29 -1.30
C LEU A 148 14.16 -8.15 0.21
N LEU A 149 13.41 -8.87 1.04
CA LEU A 149 13.49 -8.80 2.51
C LEU A 149 14.92 -8.95 3.09
N PRO A 150 15.80 -9.82 2.57
CA PRO A 150 17.17 -9.96 3.10
C PRO A 150 18.12 -8.79 2.76
N TYR A 151 17.75 -7.93 1.81
CA TYR A 151 18.62 -6.86 1.35
C TYR A 151 18.54 -5.65 2.29
N ARG A 152 19.66 -5.36 2.98
CA ARG A 152 19.74 -4.26 3.96
C ARG A 152 19.58 -2.86 3.36
N ARG A 153 19.58 -2.73 2.03
CA ARG A 153 19.31 -1.45 1.36
C ARG A 153 17.84 -1.04 1.46
N PHE A 154 16.93 -2.03 1.59
CA PHE A 154 15.48 -1.82 1.63
C PHE A 154 14.96 -2.20 3.03
N ASN A 155 15.51 -1.57 4.06
CA ASN A 155 15.22 -1.92 5.44
C ASN A 155 14.01 -1.16 6.01
N ASP A 156 13.42 -0.23 5.24
CA ASP A 156 12.34 0.60 5.74
C ASP A 156 10.99 -0.06 5.54
N VAL A 157 10.10 0.16 6.51
CA VAL A 157 8.75 -0.44 6.51
C VAL A 157 7.94 0.04 5.31
N LEU A 158 8.21 1.27 4.88
CA LEU A 158 7.56 1.89 3.74
C LEU A 158 7.94 1.20 2.42
N ASP A 159 9.21 0.81 2.23
CA ASP A 159 9.66 0.06 1.05
C ASP A 159 8.93 -1.27 0.96
N GLY A 160 8.88 -2.01 2.08
CA GLY A 160 8.17 -3.27 2.16
C GLY A 160 6.69 -3.12 1.79
N ALA A 161 6.02 -2.12 2.36
CA ALA A 161 4.62 -1.83 2.05
C ALA A 161 4.41 -1.46 0.57
N SER A 162 5.31 -0.65 0.00
CA SER A 162 5.26 -0.19 -1.39
C SER A 162 5.51 -1.32 -2.38
N PHE A 163 6.50 -2.19 -2.14
CA PHE A 163 6.74 -3.39 -2.96
C PHE A 163 5.54 -4.35 -2.91
N GLY A 164 4.98 -4.57 -1.72
CA GLY A 164 3.79 -5.40 -1.53
C GLY A 164 2.58 -4.88 -2.32
N ALA A 165 2.28 -3.60 -2.16
CA ALA A 165 1.16 -2.96 -2.85
C ALA A 165 1.37 -2.93 -4.38
N THR A 166 2.58 -2.66 -4.85
CA THR A 166 2.93 -2.64 -6.28
C THR A 166 2.76 -4.01 -6.93
N SER A 167 3.30 -5.06 -6.30
CA SER A 167 3.15 -6.45 -6.74
C SER A 167 1.67 -6.84 -6.82
N ALA A 168 0.88 -6.49 -5.80
CA ALA A 168 -0.53 -6.84 -5.70
C ALA A 168 -1.40 -6.16 -6.76
N VAL A 169 -1.23 -4.85 -6.95
CA VAL A 169 -2.00 -4.08 -7.94
C VAL A 169 -1.68 -4.54 -9.36
N ALA A 170 -0.40 -4.76 -9.67
CA ALA A 170 0.02 -5.28 -10.97
C ALA A 170 -0.53 -6.69 -11.23
N PHE A 171 -0.53 -7.55 -10.20
CA PHE A 171 -1.10 -8.89 -10.28
C PHE A 171 -2.59 -8.85 -10.60
N VAL A 172 -3.39 -8.07 -9.86
CA VAL A 172 -4.84 -8.00 -10.10
C VAL A 172 -5.13 -7.42 -11.48
N GLY A 173 -4.44 -6.34 -11.88
CA GLY A 173 -4.59 -5.75 -13.21
C GLY A 173 -4.32 -6.75 -14.33
N ALA A 174 -3.17 -7.45 -14.27
CA ALA A 174 -2.81 -8.46 -15.25
C ALA A 174 -3.78 -9.66 -15.26
N GLN A 175 -4.25 -10.09 -14.09
CA GLN A 175 -5.22 -11.18 -13.96
C GLN A 175 -6.56 -10.79 -14.61
N VAL A 176 -7.05 -9.57 -14.38
CA VAL A 176 -8.30 -9.08 -15.00
C VAL A 176 -8.19 -9.06 -16.52
N VAL A 177 -7.07 -8.57 -17.06
CA VAL A 177 -6.84 -8.56 -18.51
C VAL A 177 -6.79 -9.99 -19.07
N ALA A 178 -6.05 -10.89 -18.43
CA ALA A 178 -5.92 -12.28 -18.87
C ALA A 178 -7.25 -13.05 -18.86
N GLN A 179 -8.12 -12.78 -17.88
CA GLN A 179 -9.46 -13.38 -17.79
C GLN A 179 -10.46 -12.76 -18.77
N SER A 180 -10.16 -11.56 -19.30
CA SER A 180 -11.06 -10.84 -20.20
C SER A 180 -10.74 -11.05 -21.68
N ILE A 181 -9.84 -11.99 -22.02
CA ILE A 181 -9.39 -12.22 -23.40
C ILE A 181 -10.57 -12.58 -24.33
N ASP A 182 -11.54 -13.37 -23.85
CA ASP A 182 -12.70 -13.77 -24.67
C ASP A 182 -13.60 -12.58 -25.02
N LEU A 183 -13.56 -11.49 -24.23
CA LEU A 183 -14.32 -10.28 -24.50
C LEU A 183 -13.89 -9.60 -25.80
N PHE A 184 -12.62 -9.73 -26.20
CA PHE A 184 -12.11 -9.18 -27.46
C PHE A 184 -12.62 -9.95 -28.68
N GLY A 185 -12.93 -11.24 -28.52
CA GLY A 185 -13.52 -12.07 -29.59
C GLY A 185 -15.02 -11.80 -29.81
N ALA A 186 -15.73 -11.36 -28.78
CA ALA A 186 -17.17 -11.09 -28.82
C ALA A 186 -17.57 -9.75 -29.45
N GLY A 187 -16.60 -8.94 -29.89
CA GLY A 187 -16.80 -7.61 -30.46
C GLY A 187 -16.78 -6.47 -29.43
N LEU A 188 -16.90 -5.23 -29.91
CA LEU A 188 -16.69 -4.04 -29.06
C LEU A 188 -17.86 -3.74 -28.12
N ARG A 189 -19.07 -4.21 -28.43
CA ARG A 189 -20.31 -3.95 -27.68
C ARG A 189 -21.05 -5.25 -27.31
N PRO A 190 -20.50 -6.07 -26.40
CA PRO A 190 -21.26 -7.17 -25.81
C PRO A 190 -22.58 -6.68 -25.22
N GLY A 191 -23.67 -7.44 -25.40
CA GLY A 191 -24.98 -7.10 -24.86
C GLY A 191 -25.01 -7.08 -23.33
N GLY A 192 -25.88 -6.27 -22.74
CA GLY A 192 -26.05 -6.17 -21.29
C GLY A 192 -26.48 -4.78 -20.81
N ASP A 193 -26.82 -4.68 -19.53
CA ASP A 193 -27.15 -3.41 -18.88
C ASP A 193 -25.87 -2.60 -18.62
N SER A 194 -25.85 -1.34 -19.06
CA SER A 194 -24.72 -0.42 -18.89
C SER A 194 -24.41 -0.16 -17.42
N LEU A 195 -25.42 -0.11 -16.54
CA LEU A 195 -25.21 0.14 -15.11
C LEU A 195 -24.44 -1.01 -14.45
N LEU A 196 -24.79 -2.25 -14.80
CA LEU A 196 -24.12 -3.45 -14.29
C LEU A 196 -22.67 -3.52 -14.78
N TRP A 197 -22.42 -3.14 -16.04
CA TRP A 197 -21.07 -3.04 -16.58
C TRP A 197 -20.21 -2.01 -15.85
N ILE A 198 -20.75 -0.83 -15.57
CA ILE A 198 -20.04 0.19 -14.79
C ILE A 198 -19.69 -0.34 -13.39
N ALA A 199 -20.65 -0.98 -12.70
CA ALA A 199 -20.41 -1.55 -11.38
C ALA A 199 -19.32 -2.62 -11.41
N ARG A 200 -19.33 -3.50 -12.41
CA ARG A 200 -18.31 -4.53 -12.61
C ARG A 200 -16.92 -3.94 -12.87
N LEU A 201 -16.84 -2.93 -13.75
CA LEU A 201 -15.59 -2.23 -14.07
C LEU A 201 -14.99 -1.53 -12.85
N LEU A 202 -15.82 -0.83 -12.07
CA LEU A 202 -15.37 -0.19 -10.83
C LEU A 202 -14.92 -1.22 -9.79
N THR A 203 -15.62 -2.35 -9.70
CA THR A 203 -15.26 -3.38 -8.72
C THR A 203 -13.93 -4.05 -9.07
N HIS A 204 -13.74 -4.48 -10.32
CA HIS A 204 -12.52 -5.18 -10.73
C HIS A 204 -11.34 -4.26 -11.06
N GLY A 205 -11.60 -3.04 -11.54
CA GLY A 205 -10.56 -2.09 -11.91
C GLY A 205 -10.13 -1.13 -10.81
N VAL A 206 -10.97 -0.91 -9.79
CA VAL A 206 -10.66 0.03 -8.70
C VAL A 206 -10.74 -0.64 -7.34
N ALA A 207 -11.91 -1.15 -6.94
CA ALA A 207 -12.12 -1.61 -5.57
C ALA A 207 -11.24 -2.83 -5.23
N LEU A 208 -11.17 -3.84 -6.10
CA LEU A 208 -10.40 -5.06 -5.88
C LEU A 208 -8.88 -4.80 -5.84
N PRO A 209 -8.28 -4.05 -6.79
CA PRO A 209 -6.87 -3.63 -6.68
C PRO A 209 -6.57 -2.89 -5.39
N LEU A 210 -7.48 -2.04 -4.90
CA LEU A 210 -7.31 -1.32 -3.63
C LEU A 210 -7.37 -2.26 -2.41
N VAL A 211 -8.27 -3.26 -2.40
CA VAL A 211 -8.27 -4.31 -1.37
C VAL A 211 -6.91 -5.00 -1.33
N THR A 212 -6.41 -5.45 -2.48
CA THR A 212 -5.15 -6.20 -2.55
C THR A 212 -3.94 -5.32 -2.25
N ALA A 213 -3.95 -4.06 -2.69
CA ALA A 213 -2.90 -3.08 -2.37
C ALA A 213 -2.80 -2.88 -0.85
N GLY A 214 -3.93 -2.60 -0.20
CA GLY A 214 -3.99 -2.40 1.24
C GLY A 214 -3.62 -3.66 2.02
N ALA A 215 -4.18 -4.81 1.63
CA ALA A 215 -3.98 -6.07 2.35
C ALA A 215 -2.54 -6.58 2.20
N VAL A 216 -2.02 -6.70 0.97
CA VAL A 216 -0.67 -7.23 0.72
C VAL A 216 0.39 -6.21 1.13
N GLY A 217 0.16 -4.92 0.89
CA GLY A 217 1.03 -3.85 1.38
C GLY A 217 1.13 -3.86 2.92
N ALA A 218 0.02 -4.02 3.64
CA ALA A 218 0.05 -4.14 5.10
C ALA A 218 0.75 -5.42 5.58
N ILE A 219 0.56 -6.56 4.90
CA ILE A 219 1.30 -7.80 5.18
C ILE A 219 2.81 -7.58 5.04
N CYS A 220 3.25 -7.01 3.92
CA CYS A 220 4.66 -6.72 3.67
C CYS A 220 5.21 -5.71 4.69
N GLY A 221 4.51 -4.61 4.94
CA GLY A 221 4.92 -3.65 5.98
C GLY A 221 5.09 -4.31 7.35
N ALA A 222 4.15 -5.18 7.77
CA ALA A 222 4.27 -5.92 9.03
C ALA A 222 5.44 -6.91 9.05
N LEU A 223 5.75 -7.55 7.92
CA LEU A 223 6.91 -8.45 7.77
C LEU A 223 8.23 -7.68 7.91
N TRP A 224 8.37 -6.55 7.23
CA TRP A 224 9.55 -5.68 7.31
C TRP A 224 9.75 -5.18 8.73
N LEU A 225 8.66 -4.72 9.34
CA LEU A 225 8.68 -4.20 10.68
C LEU A 225 9.14 -5.26 11.70
N ARG A 226 8.73 -6.53 11.56
CA ARG A 226 9.22 -7.59 12.45
C ARG A 226 10.66 -8.03 12.14
N TYR A 227 11.05 -8.06 10.86
CA TYR A 227 12.35 -8.56 10.43
C TYR A 227 13.48 -7.59 10.82
N GLN A 228 13.25 -6.28 10.70
CA GLN A 228 14.27 -5.26 10.96
C GLN A 228 14.19 -4.64 12.36
N ALA A 229 13.04 -4.62 13.04
CA ALA A 229 12.95 -3.98 14.36
C ALA A 229 13.79 -4.68 15.46
N PRO A 230 14.51 -3.90 16.30
CA PRO A 230 15.12 -4.39 17.54
C PRO A 230 14.12 -5.12 18.42
N VAL A 231 14.56 -6.20 19.08
CA VAL A 231 13.71 -7.17 19.82
C VAL A 231 12.76 -6.51 20.84
N ARG A 232 13.10 -5.33 21.36
CA ARG A 232 12.34 -4.58 22.38
C ARG A 232 11.05 -3.91 21.87
N ASP A 233 10.93 -3.61 20.58
CA ASP A 233 9.76 -2.88 20.04
C ASP A 233 8.79 -3.74 19.22
N ARG A 234 9.08 -5.06 19.10
CA ARG A 234 8.26 -6.04 18.35
C ARG A 234 6.82 -6.21 18.84
N THR A 235 6.51 -5.76 20.06
CA THR A 235 5.19 -5.90 20.70
C THR A 235 4.29 -4.66 20.56
N ARG A 236 4.78 -3.54 20.01
CA ARG A 236 4.02 -2.26 19.97
C ARG A 236 2.82 -2.26 19.01
N LEU A 237 2.80 -3.13 18.01
CA LEU A 237 1.67 -3.28 17.06
C LEU A 237 0.50 -4.13 17.59
N GLY A 238 0.63 -4.69 18.79
CA GLY A 238 -0.31 -5.71 19.26
C GLY A 238 -0.35 -6.91 18.29
N PRO A 239 -1.50 -7.60 18.14
CA PRO A 239 -1.59 -8.80 17.31
C PRO A 239 -1.36 -8.53 15.81
N LEU A 240 -1.64 -7.32 15.31
CA LEU A 240 -1.58 -7.00 13.88
C LEU A 240 -0.15 -6.84 13.33
N GLY A 241 0.85 -6.69 14.21
CA GLY A 241 2.26 -6.69 13.81
C GLY A 241 2.89 -8.08 13.74
N ALA A 242 2.17 -9.12 14.16
CA ALA A 242 2.64 -10.48 13.98
C ALA A 242 2.41 -10.89 12.51
N PRO A 243 3.44 -11.32 11.76
CA PRO A 243 3.35 -11.64 10.34
C PRO A 243 2.33 -12.73 10.04
N VAL A 244 2.14 -13.68 10.95
CA VAL A 244 1.11 -14.73 10.81
C VAL A 244 -0.29 -14.12 10.89
N VAL A 245 -0.53 -13.23 11.85
CA VAL A 245 -1.83 -12.55 12.00
C VAL A 245 -2.07 -11.59 10.84
N ALA A 246 -1.04 -10.85 10.42
CA ALA A 246 -1.10 -9.99 9.25
C ALA A 246 -1.45 -10.81 7.99
N PHE A 247 -0.76 -11.94 7.76
CA PHE A 247 -1.07 -12.82 6.64
C PHE A 247 -2.52 -13.31 6.69
N LEU A 248 -2.99 -13.81 7.84
CA LEU A 248 -4.37 -14.27 7.99
C LEU A 248 -5.40 -13.13 7.79
N ALA A 249 -5.11 -11.94 8.29
CA ALA A 249 -5.99 -10.77 8.14
C ALA A 249 -6.06 -10.31 6.68
N GLY A 250 -4.93 -10.16 5.99
CA GLY A 250 -4.92 -9.77 4.58
C GLY A 250 -5.48 -10.85 3.65
N ALA A 251 -5.18 -12.12 3.92
CA ALA A 251 -5.77 -13.25 3.21
C ALA A 251 -7.29 -13.29 3.38
N SER A 252 -7.79 -13.11 4.61
CA SER A 252 -9.24 -13.10 4.87
C SER A 252 -9.95 -11.91 4.21
N LEU A 253 -9.32 -10.73 4.15
CA LEU A 253 -9.85 -9.59 3.39
C LEU A 253 -10.01 -9.91 1.89
N PHE A 254 -9.00 -10.53 1.28
CA PHE A 254 -9.06 -10.87 -0.14
C PHE A 254 -10.06 -12.00 -0.42
N VAL A 255 -10.08 -13.03 0.42
CA VAL A 255 -11.09 -14.11 0.38
C VAL A 255 -12.50 -13.54 0.52
N ALA A 256 -12.72 -12.61 1.46
CA ALA A 256 -14.01 -11.96 1.63
C ALA A 256 -14.42 -11.15 0.39
N ALA A 257 -13.48 -10.44 -0.23
CA ALA A 257 -13.74 -9.70 -1.47
C ALA A 257 -14.11 -10.64 -2.63
N THR A 258 -13.40 -11.76 -2.81
CA THR A 258 -13.74 -12.74 -3.85
C THR A 258 -15.05 -13.47 -3.57
N LEU A 259 -15.36 -13.79 -2.32
CA LEU A 259 -16.66 -14.36 -1.95
C LEU A 259 -17.80 -13.37 -2.18
N ALA A 260 -17.60 -12.08 -1.90
CA ALA A 260 -18.57 -11.04 -2.21
C ALA A 260 -18.86 -10.98 -3.71
N LEU A 261 -17.82 -11.07 -4.55
CA LEU A 261 -17.95 -11.13 -6.02
C LEU A 261 -18.69 -12.38 -6.51
N LEU A 262 -18.56 -13.51 -5.82
CA LEU A 262 -19.19 -14.78 -6.21
C LEU A 262 -20.63 -14.91 -5.73
N LEU A 263 -20.95 -14.37 -4.56
CA LEU A 263 -22.21 -14.64 -3.85
C LEU A 263 -23.20 -13.47 -3.91
N LEU A 264 -22.73 -12.24 -4.15
CA LEU A 264 -23.57 -11.04 -4.14
C LEU A 264 -23.86 -10.55 -5.57
N ARG A 265 -24.93 -9.78 -5.71
CA ARG A 265 -25.23 -9.08 -6.98
C ARG A 265 -24.22 -7.94 -7.19
N GLU A 266 -23.94 -7.60 -8.45
CA GLU A 266 -22.91 -6.61 -8.87
C GLU A 266 -22.87 -5.32 -8.03
N ILE A 267 -24.01 -4.67 -7.80
CA ILE A 267 -24.05 -3.41 -7.03
C ILE A 267 -23.71 -3.64 -5.56
N LEU A 268 -24.22 -4.73 -4.97
CA LEU A 268 -23.94 -5.06 -3.57
C LEU A 268 -22.50 -5.53 -3.40
N ALA A 269 -21.97 -6.29 -4.37
CA ALA A 269 -20.57 -6.69 -4.42
C ALA A 269 -19.65 -5.46 -4.48
N LEU A 270 -19.97 -4.47 -5.34
CA LEU A 270 -19.23 -3.20 -5.39
C LEU A 270 -19.19 -2.51 -4.03
N VAL A 271 -20.34 -2.37 -3.36
CA VAL A 271 -20.42 -1.72 -2.04
C VAL A 271 -19.58 -2.46 -1.00
N VAL A 272 -19.70 -3.79 -0.93
CA VAL A 272 -18.97 -4.62 0.03
C VAL A 272 -17.47 -4.62 -0.24
N VAL A 273 -17.05 -4.81 -1.49
CA VAL A 273 -15.63 -4.80 -1.87
C VAL A 273 -15.02 -3.42 -1.64
N THR A 274 -15.78 -2.34 -1.88
CA THR A 274 -15.34 -0.97 -1.56
C THR A 274 -15.16 -0.79 -0.05
N ALA A 275 -16.09 -1.29 0.77
CA ALA A 275 -15.94 -1.25 2.22
C ALA A 275 -14.71 -2.03 2.70
N LEU A 276 -14.45 -3.21 2.13
CA LEU A 276 -13.24 -3.99 2.39
C LEU A 276 -11.96 -3.26 1.95
N ALA A 277 -12.01 -2.54 0.83
CA ALA A 277 -10.90 -1.72 0.36
C ALA A 277 -10.57 -0.63 1.37
N LEU A 278 -11.58 0.07 1.89
CA LEU A 278 -11.39 1.09 2.93
C LEU A 278 -10.74 0.49 4.19
N VAL A 279 -11.21 -0.67 4.65
CA VAL A 279 -10.61 -1.36 5.80
C VAL A 279 -9.15 -1.72 5.54
N ALA A 280 -8.84 -2.26 4.35
CA ALA A 280 -7.48 -2.62 3.95
C ALA A 280 -6.55 -1.40 3.90
N LEU A 281 -7.04 -0.27 3.38
CA LEU A 281 -6.29 0.98 3.31
C LEU A 281 -6.05 1.59 4.70
N ILE A 282 -7.04 1.59 5.59
CA ILE A 282 -6.85 2.05 6.99
C ILE A 282 -5.79 1.20 7.67
N TRP A 283 -5.84 -0.12 7.47
CA TRP A 283 -4.84 -1.02 8.04
C TRP A 283 -3.44 -0.75 7.51
N LEU A 284 -3.28 -0.58 6.19
CA LEU A 284 -2.03 -0.16 5.58
C LEU A 284 -1.52 1.16 6.18
N ARG A 285 -2.40 2.16 6.36
CA ARG A 285 -2.05 3.45 6.99
C ARG A 285 -1.49 3.26 8.40
N MET A 286 -2.12 2.42 9.20
CA MET A 286 -1.69 2.15 10.57
C MET A 286 -0.30 1.51 10.60
N VAL A 287 -0.04 0.56 9.68
CA VAL A 287 1.27 -0.10 9.55
C VAL A 287 2.36 0.90 9.16
N ILE A 288 2.11 1.73 8.14
CA ILE A 288 3.06 2.77 7.71
C ILE A 288 3.33 3.76 8.84
N HIS A 289 2.27 4.25 9.49
CA HIS A 289 2.41 5.22 10.58
C HIS A 289 3.28 4.68 11.72
N LEU A 290 3.11 3.40 12.06
CA LEU A 290 3.93 2.75 13.09
C LEU A 290 5.37 2.53 12.62
N GLY A 291 5.59 2.20 11.35
CA GLY A 291 6.92 2.13 10.75
C GLY A 291 7.67 3.45 10.87
N LEU A 292 7.05 4.55 10.44
CA LEU A 292 7.63 5.89 10.52
C LEU A 292 7.94 6.32 11.97
N LEU A 293 7.08 5.97 12.92
CA LEU A 293 7.34 6.23 14.34
C LEU A 293 8.56 5.46 14.86
N GLN A 294 8.78 4.22 14.41
CA GLN A 294 9.96 3.45 14.81
C GLN A 294 11.24 4.02 14.20
N GLU A 295 11.20 4.35 12.91
CA GLU A 295 12.34 4.93 12.20
C GLU A 295 12.76 6.28 12.82
N SER A 296 11.79 7.10 13.25
CA SER A 296 12.08 8.35 13.96
C SER A 296 12.79 8.15 15.31
N MET A 297 12.65 6.97 15.93
CA MET A 297 13.31 6.63 17.19
C MET A 297 14.72 6.05 16.96
N GLU A 298 15.02 5.57 15.76
CA GLU A 298 16.32 5.02 15.38
C GLU A 298 17.33 6.09 15.03
N ILE A 299 16.89 7.29 14.63
CA ILE A 299 17.75 8.46 14.53
C ILE A 299 17.94 9.03 15.94
N PRO A 300 19.10 8.82 16.60
CA PRO A 300 19.32 9.35 17.93
C PRO A 300 19.42 10.87 17.80
N VAL A 301 18.32 11.54 18.12
CA VAL A 301 18.33 12.97 18.37
C VAL A 301 19.11 13.14 19.66
N GLY A 302 20.35 13.63 19.55
CA GLY A 302 21.26 13.56 20.69
C GLY A 302 20.78 14.43 21.86
N ASP A 303 21.47 14.30 23.00
CA ASP A 303 21.12 14.95 24.26
C ASP A 303 20.72 16.43 24.10
N ALA A 304 19.75 16.85 24.91
CA ALA A 304 19.36 18.25 25.01
C ALA A 304 20.55 19.07 25.52
N ILE A 305 21.04 19.98 24.67
CA ILE A 305 22.10 20.93 24.99
C ILE A 305 21.53 22.34 25.02
N VAL A 306 22.16 23.21 25.79
CA VAL A 306 21.89 24.64 25.72
C VAL A 306 22.76 25.23 24.61
N CYS A 307 22.15 25.83 23.59
CA CYS A 307 22.90 26.49 22.53
C CYS A 307 23.70 27.66 23.11
N THR A 308 25.02 27.70 22.91
CA THR A 308 25.86 28.81 23.40
C THR A 308 25.68 30.12 22.63
N ASN A 309 24.99 30.10 21.49
CA ASN A 309 24.67 31.30 20.72
C ASN A 309 23.36 31.98 21.19
N CYS A 310 22.26 31.23 21.25
CA CYS A 310 20.94 31.79 21.59
C CYS A 310 20.43 31.42 22.98
N HIS A 311 21.20 30.66 23.76
CA HIS A 311 20.88 30.22 25.13
C HIS A 311 19.57 29.44 25.30
N HIS A 312 18.94 29.03 24.19
CA HIS A 312 17.78 28.13 24.21
C HIS A 312 18.23 26.67 24.18
N THR A 313 17.43 25.83 24.84
CA THR A 313 17.57 24.37 24.78
C THR A 313 17.27 23.88 23.37
N THR A 314 18.22 23.17 22.78
CA THR A 314 18.12 22.51 21.48
C THR A 314 18.64 21.08 21.60
N LEU A 315 18.20 20.20 20.73
CA LEU A 315 18.76 18.85 20.65
C LEU A 315 20.11 18.89 19.91
N THR A 316 21.01 17.96 20.23
CA THR A 316 22.29 17.88 19.49
C THR A 316 22.02 17.39 18.07
N HIS A 317 22.28 18.29 17.10
CA HIS A 317 22.13 18.06 15.67
C HIS A 317 23.19 18.86 14.89
N THR A 318 23.05 18.95 13.56
CA THR A 318 23.90 19.80 12.71
C THR A 318 23.72 21.30 13.00
N PHE A 319 22.49 21.72 13.29
CA PHE A 319 22.12 23.12 13.55
C PHE A 319 21.28 23.26 14.83
N CYS A 320 21.29 24.44 15.45
CA CYS A 320 20.38 24.77 16.53
C CYS A 320 18.96 25.02 15.97
N GLY A 321 17.96 24.32 16.50
CA GLY A 321 16.55 24.46 16.05
C GLY A 321 15.91 25.82 16.34
N ASN A 322 16.54 26.68 17.15
CA ASN A 322 15.99 27.98 17.54
C ASN A 322 16.63 29.17 16.79
N CYS A 323 17.95 29.14 16.60
CA CYS A 323 18.68 30.24 15.95
C CYS A 323 19.39 29.87 14.64
N GLY A 324 19.37 28.60 14.24
CA GLY A 324 19.98 28.15 12.98
C GLY A 324 21.52 28.10 12.96
N VAL A 325 22.20 28.37 14.08
CA VAL A 325 23.67 28.29 14.13
C VAL A 325 24.15 26.85 13.94
N ALA A 326 25.21 26.65 13.15
CA ALA A 326 25.84 25.34 13.02
C ALA A 326 26.51 24.94 14.34
N LEU A 327 26.04 23.87 14.98
CA LEU A 327 26.53 23.44 16.30
C LEU A 327 28.00 23.02 16.26
N ARG A 328 28.50 22.60 15.09
CA ARG A 328 29.93 22.28 14.86
C ARG A 328 30.86 23.50 14.92
N ALA A 329 30.33 24.70 14.66
CA ALA A 329 31.08 25.95 14.68
C ALA A 329 31.25 26.52 16.11
N LEU A 330 30.55 25.94 17.10
CA LEU A 330 30.62 26.39 18.49
C LEU A 330 31.83 25.81 19.26
N PRO A 331 32.32 26.49 20.30
CA PRO A 331 33.47 26.05 21.11
C PRO A 331 33.33 24.61 21.65
N LYS A 332 34.45 23.88 21.78
CA LYS A 332 34.48 22.45 22.14
C LYS A 332 33.96 22.14 23.55
N ASP A 333 34.20 23.02 24.52
CA ASP A 333 33.84 22.79 25.93
C ASP A 333 32.33 22.83 26.20
N ALA A 334 31.54 23.33 25.25
CA ALA A 334 30.08 23.38 25.34
C ALA A 334 29.38 22.08 24.87
N ARG A 335 30.13 21.07 24.42
CA ARG A 335 29.59 19.83 23.83
C ARG A 335 29.27 18.73 24.84
N HIS A 336 29.74 18.82 26.08
CA HIS A 336 29.50 17.82 27.13
C HIS A 336 29.17 18.49 28.47
N PRO A 337 27.89 18.54 28.90
CA PRO A 337 27.50 19.09 30.19
C PRO A 337 27.92 18.24 31.42
N GLY A 338 28.87 17.31 31.28
CA GLY A 338 29.06 16.21 32.23
C GLY A 338 30.51 15.82 32.58
N ALA A 339 31.50 16.68 32.36
CA ALA A 339 32.84 16.47 32.92
C ALA A 339 33.09 17.48 34.05
N VAL A 340 32.38 17.29 35.17
CA VAL A 340 32.85 17.85 36.44
C VAL A 340 34.13 17.09 36.79
N THR A 341 35.28 17.68 36.50
CA THR A 341 36.56 17.26 37.09
C THR A 341 36.39 17.24 38.61
N PRO A 342 36.66 16.12 39.30
CA PRO A 342 36.78 16.16 40.75
C PRO A 342 38.01 17.00 41.07
N ALA A 343 37.78 18.20 41.61
CA ALA A 343 38.84 18.94 42.26
C ALA A 343 39.32 18.11 43.45
N GLY A 344 40.59 17.76 43.46
CA GLY A 344 41.30 17.31 44.64
C GLY A 344 42.77 17.68 44.52
N PRO A 345 43.56 17.49 45.57
CA PRO A 345 43.21 17.45 47.00
C PRO A 345 43.04 18.84 47.65
#